data_AF-A0A1A8SJB5-F1
#
_entry.id   AF-A0A1A8SJB5-F1
#
_cell.length_a   1.000
_cell.length_b   1.000
_cell.length_c   1.000
_cell.angle_alpha   90.00
_cell.angle_beta   90.00
_cell.angle_gamma   90.00
#
_symmetry.space_group_name_H-M   'P 1'
#
loop_
_entity.id
_entity.type
_entity.pdbx_description
1 polymer ?
#
loop_
_entity_poly.entity_id
_entity_poly.type
_entity_poly.pdbx_seq_one_letter_code
_entity_poly.pdbx_strand_id
1 'polypeptide(L)'
;ETEEFLQGHLATALIPTIYTLVFIISVPLNLVAAVMFVHRIRPRKPAVIYMLNLACSDLLFGLLLPFKVAYHYHGNNWIYGSFL
;
A
#
# COMPACT_ATOMS: atom_id res chain seq x y z
N GLU A 1 -24.94 -12.95 -13.87
CA GLU A 1 -25.31 -11.52 -13.94
C GLU A 1 -24.32 -10.58 -13.26
N THR A 2 -23.91 -10.81 -12.00
CA THR A 2 -22.94 -9.92 -11.33
C THR A 2 -21.46 -10.22 -11.64
N GLU A 3 -21.12 -11.45 -12.02
CA GLU A 3 -19.73 -11.85 -12.29
C GLU A 3 -19.21 -11.41 -13.67
N GLU A 4 -20.08 -11.32 -14.69
CA GLU A 4 -19.69 -10.82 -16.03
C GLU A 4 -19.45 -9.30 -16.04
N PHE A 5 -20.13 -8.53 -15.18
CA PHE A 5 -19.95 -7.08 -15.10
C PHE A 5 -18.62 -6.69 -14.41
N LEU A 6 -18.13 -7.55 -13.51
CA LEU A 6 -16.82 -7.40 -12.86
C LEU A 6 -15.67 -7.96 -13.72
N GLN A 7 -15.94 -8.81 -14.71
CA GLN A 7 -14.92 -9.29 -15.66
C GLN A 7 -14.68 -8.32 -16.84
N GLY A 8 -15.52 -7.29 -16.98
CA GLY A 8 -15.28 -6.22 -17.94
C GLY A 8 -13.94 -5.55 -17.65
N HIS A 9 -13.16 -5.31 -18.70
CA HIS A 9 -11.84 -4.64 -18.79
C HIS A 9 -11.50 -3.58 -17.72
N LEU A 10 -12.53 -2.94 -17.16
CA LEU A 10 -12.48 -2.02 -16.03
C LEU A 10 -11.91 -2.65 -14.74
N ALA A 11 -12.33 -3.84 -14.29
CA ALA A 11 -11.83 -4.35 -13.01
C ALA A 11 -10.37 -4.82 -13.10
N THR A 12 -9.99 -5.45 -14.22
CA THR A 12 -8.64 -5.93 -14.49
C THR A 12 -7.65 -4.83 -14.82
N ALA A 13 -8.10 -3.65 -15.25
CA ALA A 13 -7.24 -2.48 -15.49
C ALA A 13 -7.31 -1.45 -14.35
N LEU A 14 -8.51 -1.06 -13.90
CA LEU A 14 -8.68 -0.02 -12.87
C LEU A 14 -8.17 -0.47 -11.51
N ILE A 15 -8.44 -1.71 -11.08
CA ILE A 15 -8.01 -2.17 -9.75
C ILE A 15 -6.48 -2.14 -9.62
N PRO A 16 -5.70 -2.76 -10.51
CA PRO A 16 -4.24 -2.65 -10.44
C PRO A 16 -3.75 -1.22 -10.65
N THR A 17 -4.38 -0.42 -11.53
CA THR A 17 -4.00 1.00 -11.72
C THR A 17 -4.18 1.81 -10.43
N ILE A 18 -5.30 1.65 -9.74
CA ILE A 18 -5.57 2.29 -8.45
C ILE A 18 -4.56 1.82 -7.41
N TYR A 19 -4.26 0.52 -7.33
CA TYR A 19 -3.24 0.01 -6.42
C TYR A 19 -1.84 0.57 -6.71
N THR A 20 -1.46 0.71 -7.98
CA THR A 20 -0.18 1.33 -8.36
C THR A 20 -0.16 2.82 -8.02
N LEU A 21 -1.24 3.56 -8.25
CA LEU A 21 -1.34 4.97 -7.88
C LEU A 21 -1.28 5.17 -6.37
N VAL A 22 -2.03 4.36 -5.61
CA VAL A 22 -1.99 4.36 -4.15
C VAL A 22 -0.58 4.05 -3.67
N PHE A 23 0.11 3.09 -4.28
CA PHE A 23 1.51 2.77 -3.93
C PHE A 23 2.45 3.96 -4.17
N ILE A 24 2.44 4.53 -5.39
CA ILE A 24 3.35 5.61 -5.79
C ILE A 24 3.09 6.90 -5.01
N ILE A 25 1.85 7.17 -4.58
CA ILE A 25 1.52 8.36 -3.79
C ILE A 25 1.71 8.08 -2.29
N SER A 26 1.18 6.98 -1.77
CA SER A 26 1.20 6.69 -0.33
C SER A 26 2.61 6.49 0.19
N VAL A 27 3.47 5.75 -0.52
CA VAL A 27 4.80 5.41 -0.02
C VAL A 27 5.69 6.66 0.16
N PRO A 28 5.86 7.54 -0.84
CA PRO A 28 6.68 8.75 -0.66
C PRO A 28 6.09 9.70 0.39
N LEU A 29 4.77 9.91 0.39
CA LEU A 29 4.12 10.83 1.34
C LEU A 29 4.29 10.33 2.78
N ASN A 30 3.98 9.06 3.05
CA ASN A 30 4.11 8.48 4.37
C ASN A 30 5.59 8.34 4.81
N LEU A 31 6.52 8.13 3.88
CA LEU A 31 7.95 8.11 4.18
C LEU A 31 8.45 9.48 4.61
N VAL A 32 8.10 10.53 3.86
CA VAL A 32 8.44 11.92 4.22
C VAL A 32 7.83 12.29 5.57
N ALA A 33 6.56 11.93 5.80
CA ALA A 33 5.88 12.16 7.07
C ALA A 33 6.59 11.46 8.22
N ALA A 34 6.91 10.16 8.09
CA ALA A 34 7.65 9.40 9.09
C ALA A 34 9.02 10.03 9.40
N VAL A 35 9.79 10.41 8.38
CA VAL A 35 11.10 11.07 8.56
C VAL A 35 10.95 12.39 9.30
N MET A 36 9.97 13.23 8.92
CA MET A 36 9.70 14.50 9.61
C MET A 36 9.25 14.31 11.06
N PHE A 37 8.35 13.37 11.33
CA PHE A 37 7.90 13.06 12.70
C PHE A 37 9.04 12.55 13.58
N VAL A 38 9.94 11.74 13.00
CA VAL A 38 11.10 11.19 13.72
C VAL A 38 12.14 12.27 14.04
N HIS A 39 12.52 13.07 13.04
CA HIS A 39 13.66 14.00 13.13
C HIS A 39 13.29 15.40 13.62
N ARG A 40 12.12 15.91 13.25
CA ARG A 40 11.79 17.34 13.37
C ARG A 40 10.93 17.67 14.58
N ILE A 41 10.24 16.69 15.16
CA ILE A 41 9.33 16.93 16.29
C ILE A 41 9.93 16.47 17.62
N ARG A 42 10.35 17.47 18.40
CA ARG A 42 10.63 17.37 19.84
C ARG A 42 9.90 18.52 20.57
N PRO A 43 9.28 18.28 21.74
CA PRO A 43 9.12 17.02 22.47
C PRO A 43 8.08 16.07 21.82
N ARG A 44 8.28 14.76 21.98
CA ARG A 44 7.39 13.72 21.43
C ARG A 44 6.06 13.71 22.19
N LYS A 45 5.11 14.53 21.74
CA LYS A 45 3.71 14.49 22.20
C LYS A 45 3.07 13.15 21.79
N PRO A 46 2.10 12.62 22.54
CA PRO A 46 1.41 11.37 22.20
C PRO A 46 0.80 11.39 20.79
N ALA A 47 0.30 12.55 20.34
CA ALA A 47 -0.18 12.73 18.96
C ALA A 47 0.87 12.36 17.89
N VAL A 48 2.15 12.65 18.13
CA VAL A 48 3.25 12.37 17.19
C VAL A 48 3.52 10.88 17.10
N ILE A 49 3.35 10.16 18.22
CA ILE A 49 3.49 8.70 18.26
C ILE A 49 2.35 8.05 17.47
N TYR A 50 1.11 8.52 17.63
CA TYR A 50 -0.02 8.05 16.82
C TYR A 50 0.17 8.32 15.32
N MET A 51 0.63 9.53 14.95
CA MET A 51 0.90 9.87 13.55
C MET A 51 2.05 9.05 12.96
N LEU A 52 3.09 8.74 13.75
CA LEU A 52 4.18 7.89 13.31
C LEU A 52 3.71 6.44 13.08
N ASN A 53 2.92 5.89 14.00
CA ASN A 53 2.35 4.55 13.85
C ASN A 53 1.42 4.47 12.62
N LEU A 54 0.63 5.51 12.36
CA LEU A 54 -0.21 5.61 11.17
C LEU A 54 0.65 5.58 9.90
N ALA A 55 1.67 6.45 9.82
CA ALA A 55 2.59 6.48 8.68
C ALA A 55 3.32 5.13 8.47
N CYS A 56 3.74 4.47 9.56
CA CYS A 56 4.33 3.13 9.48
C CYS A 56 3.33 2.09 8.95
N SER A 57 2.08 2.11 9.40
CA SER A 57 1.02 1.22 8.91
C SER A 57 0.79 1.39 7.41
N ASP A 58 0.72 2.64 6.94
CA ASP A 58 0.53 2.93 5.51
C ASP A 58 1.73 2.53 4.66
N LEU A 59 2.96 2.68 5.18
CA LEU A 59 4.17 2.21 4.51
C LEU A 59 4.21 0.68 4.41
N LEU A 60 3.89 -0.03 5.50
CA LEU A 60 3.82 -1.50 5.50
C LEU A 60 2.78 -1.99 4.49
N PHE A 61 1.59 -1.38 4.49
CA PHE A 61 0.55 -1.72 3.51
C PHE A 61 1.00 -1.42 2.07
N GLY A 62 1.59 -0.24 1.84
CA GLY A 62 2.16 0.14 0.55
C GLY A 62 3.18 -0.89 0.06
N LEU A 63 4.14 -1.29 0.90
CA LEU A 63 5.17 -2.27 0.53
C LEU A 63 4.62 -3.65 0.17
N LEU A 64 3.42 -4.02 0.63
CA LEU A 64 2.75 -5.28 0.27
C LEU A 64 2.01 -5.23 -1.07
N LEU A 65 1.59 -4.04 -1.53
CA LEU A 65 0.91 -3.88 -2.82
C LEU A 65 1.69 -4.43 -4.03
N PRO A 66 3.01 -4.21 -4.20
CA PRO A 66 3.74 -4.78 -5.33
C PRO A 66 3.79 -6.31 -5.31
N PHE A 67 3.80 -6.96 -4.12
CA PHE A 67 3.69 -8.42 -4.03
C PHE A 67 2.32 -8.91 -4.50
N LYS A 68 1.25 -8.20 -4.13
CA LYS A 68 -0.11 -8.49 -4.61
C LYS A 68 -0.24 -8.28 -6.12
N VAL A 69 0.40 -7.26 -6.67
CA VAL A 69 0.45 -7.02 -8.12
C VAL A 69 1.22 -8.15 -8.81
N ALA A 70 2.39 -8.54 -8.30
CA ALA A 70 3.18 -9.65 -8.84
C ALA A 70 2.45 -11.00 -8.79
N TYR A 71 1.63 -11.24 -7.76
CA TYR A 71 0.75 -12.40 -7.65
C TYR A 71 -0.27 -12.46 -8.79
N HIS A 72 -0.97 -11.35 -9.05
CA HIS A 72 -1.92 -11.28 -10.17
C HIS A 72 -1.23 -11.41 -11.53
N TYR A 73 -0.04 -10.83 -11.70
CA TYR A 73 0.75 -10.98 -12.94
C TYR A 73 1.23 -12.41 -13.21
N HIS A 74 1.50 -13.21 -12.17
CA HIS A 74 1.86 -14.63 -12.31
C HIS A 74 0.63 -15.55 -12.45
N GLY A 75 -0.54 -15.03 -12.83
CA GLY A 75 -1.74 -15.82 -13.02
C GLY A 75 -2.36 -16.30 -11.71
N ASN A 76 -2.27 -15.49 -10.64
CA ASN A 76 -2.68 -15.84 -9.28
C ASN A 76 -1.86 -17.00 -8.68
N ASN A 77 -0.60 -17.14 -9.10
CA ASN A 77 0.33 -18.10 -8.52
C ASN A 77 1.18 -17.42 -7.43
N TRP A 78 0.96 -17.79 -6.17
CA TRP A 78 1.69 -17.23 -5.04
C TRP A 78 3.04 -17.95 -4.87
N ILE A 79 4.12 -17.31 -5.32
CA ILE A 79 5.48 -17.88 -5.29
C ILE A 79 6.30 -17.47 -4.05
N TYR A 80 5.80 -16.56 -3.22
CA TYR A 80 6.54 -16.01 -2.07
C TYR A 80 6.44 -16.88 -0.80
N GLY A 81 5.71 -18.01 -0.87
CA GLY A 81 5.52 -18.95 0.24
C GLY A 81 4.38 -18.55 1.18
N SER A 82 3.82 -19.49 1.94
CA SER A 82 2.59 -19.31 2.74
C SER A 82 2.68 -18.29 3.90
N PHE A 83 3.88 -17.80 4.21
CA PHE A 83 4.10 -16.81 5.26
C PHE A 83 3.83 -15.38 4.82
N LEU A 84 4.07 -15.08 3.55
CA LEU A 84 3.87 -13.77 2.94
C LEU A 84 2.52 -13.77 2.21
#